data_AF-A0A348TNY2-F1
#
_entry.id   AF-A0A348TNY2-F1
#
_cell.length_a   1.000
_cell.length_b   1.000
_cell.length_c   1.000
_cell.angle_alpha   90.00
_cell.angle_beta   90.00
_cell.angle_gamma   90.00
#
_symmetry.space_group_name_H-M   'P 1'
#
loop_
_entity.id
_entity.type
_entity.pdbx_description
1 polymer ?
#
loop_
_entity_poly.entity_id
_entity_poly.type
_entity_poly.pdbx_seq_one_letter_code
_entity_poly.pdbx_strand_id
1 'polypeptide(L)'
;MRFRTELKLQKSALQISHSNKILSIGSCFAECIGNRLHNLQFDTLSNPFGILYNPISIFQNLENCLVETLDKEEVLESRNIFFHYQFHSQIHAHSKNVLLEKVEAIQNETKER
;
A
#
# COMPACT_ATOMS: atom_id res chain seq x y z
N MET A 1 20.85 1.15 42.08
CA MET A 1 20.53 -0.01 41.20
C MET A 1 20.02 0.52 39.86
N ARG A 2 20.34 -0.16 38.74
CA ARG A 2 19.77 0.15 37.42
C ARG A 2 18.55 -0.75 37.19
N PHE A 3 17.35 -0.15 37.12
CA PHE A 3 16.06 -0.85 36.95
C PHE A 3 15.52 -0.80 35.51
N ARG A 4 16.39 -0.54 34.54
CA ARG A 4 16.03 -0.47 33.12
C ARG A 4 17.07 -1.19 32.29
N THR A 5 16.61 -1.83 31.22
CA THR A 5 17.49 -2.39 30.19
C THR A 5 18.12 -1.25 29.40
N GLU A 6 19.44 -1.13 29.45
CA GLU A 6 20.18 -0.21 28.58
C GLU A 6 20.40 -0.88 27.22
N LEU A 7 19.60 -0.47 26.22
CA LEU A 7 19.74 -0.94 24.86
C LEU A 7 20.87 -0.16 24.17
N LYS A 8 21.98 -0.84 23.87
CA LYS A 8 23.02 -0.33 22.96
C LYS A 8 22.64 -0.70 21.53
N LEU A 9 21.79 0.12 20.93
CA LEU A 9 21.33 -0.10 19.56
C LEU A 9 22.50 0.11 18.59
N GLN A 10 22.80 -0.91 17.80
CA GLN A 10 23.66 -0.78 16.63
C GLN A 10 22.88 -0.09 15.51
N LYS A 11 23.58 0.64 14.64
CA LYS A 11 22.93 1.20 13.44
C LYS A 11 22.43 0.06 12.56
N SER A 12 21.22 0.21 12.02
CA SER A 12 20.66 -0.70 11.02
C SER A 12 21.57 -0.76 9.79
N ALA A 13 21.73 -1.95 9.19
CA ALA A 13 22.39 -2.08 7.89
C ALA A 13 21.59 -1.38 6.77
N LEU A 14 20.26 -1.35 6.90
CA LEU A 14 19.38 -0.59 6.03
C LEU A 14 19.28 0.86 6.54
N GLN A 15 19.85 1.79 5.77
CA GLN A 15 19.70 3.22 5.98
C GLN A 15 18.77 3.77 4.90
N ILE A 16 17.84 4.64 5.30
CA ILE A 16 16.90 5.28 4.40
C ILE A 16 17.34 6.73 4.21
N SER A 17 17.35 7.20 2.97
CA SER A 17 17.72 8.55 2.57
C SER A 17 16.74 9.06 1.51
N HIS A 18 16.83 10.34 1.15
CA HIS A 18 15.93 10.95 0.15
C HIS A 18 16.07 10.38 -1.27
N SER A 19 17.15 9.62 -1.56
CA SER A 19 17.28 8.93 -2.85
C SER A 19 16.55 7.59 -2.90
N ASN A 20 16.05 7.09 -1.77
CA ASN A 20 15.30 5.85 -1.73
C ASN A 20 13.82 6.09 -2.03
N LYS A 21 13.25 5.22 -2.87
CA LYS A 21 11.81 5.08 -3.02
C LYS A 21 11.26 4.19 -1.91
N ILE A 22 10.14 4.59 -1.32
CA ILE A 22 9.55 3.89 -0.17
C ILE A 22 8.10 3.58 -0.48
N LEU A 23 7.75 2.30 -0.44
CA LEU A 23 6.36 1.86 -0.38
C LEU A 23 6.00 1.57 1.08
N SER A 24 4.98 2.25 1.60
CA SER A 24 4.37 1.94 2.89
C SER A 24 3.01 1.30 2.66
N ILE A 25 2.81 0.07 3.12
CA ILE A 25 1.55 -0.66 2.98
C ILE A 25 1.18 -1.34 4.30
N GLY A 26 -0.08 -1.25 4.69
CA GLY A 26 -0.57 -1.87 5.93
C GLY A 26 -1.80 -1.18 6.52
N SER A 27 -1.92 -1.30 7.84
CA SER A 27 -2.99 -0.67 8.62
C SER A 27 -2.87 0.86 8.64
N CYS A 28 -3.72 1.54 9.40
CA CYS A 28 -3.61 2.98 9.63
C CYS A 28 -2.24 3.39 10.21
N PHE A 29 -1.53 2.47 10.89
CA PHE A 29 -0.17 2.74 11.35
C PHE A 29 0.79 2.94 10.18
N ALA A 30 0.72 2.09 9.15
CA ALA A 30 1.53 2.23 7.95
C ALA A 30 1.24 3.56 7.26
N GLU A 31 -0.04 3.93 7.13
CA GLU A 31 -0.45 5.22 6.57
C GLU A 31 0.15 6.42 7.32
N CYS A 32 0.06 6.43 8.65
CA CYS A 32 0.63 7.48 9.47
C CYS A 32 2.15 7.61 9.29
N ILE A 33 2.87 6.48 9.20
CA ILE A 33 4.32 6.48 8.99
C ILE A 33 4.66 6.92 7.56
N GLY A 34 3.95 6.43 6.55
CA GLY A 34 4.11 6.83 5.16
C GLY A 34 3.90 8.33 4.97
N ASN A 35 2.82 8.88 5.51
CA ASN A 35 2.53 10.32 5.49
C ASN A 35 3.59 11.14 6.22
N ARG A 36 4.13 10.63 7.34
CA ARG A 36 5.24 11.29 8.03
C ARG A 36 6.51 11.35 7.17
N LEU A 37 6.86 10.27 6.47
CA LEU A 37 8.00 10.24 5.56
C LEU A 37 7.79 11.18 4.37
N HIS A 38 6.59 11.17 3.79
CA HIS A 38 6.20 12.10 2.72
C HIS A 38 6.33 13.56 3.16
N ASN A 39 5.83 13.92 4.35
CA ASN A 39 5.94 15.28 4.90
C ASN A 39 7.41 15.71 5.12
N LEU A 40 8.30 14.74 5.34
CA LEU A 40 9.73 14.96 5.43
C LEU A 40 10.42 14.99 4.06
N GLN A 41 9.69 15.00 2.94
CA GLN A 41 10.20 15.03 1.56
C GLN A 41 10.95 13.75 1.15
N PHE A 42 10.60 12.59 1.71
CA PHE A 42 11.00 11.31 1.13
C PHE A 42 10.08 10.94 -0.02
N ASP A 43 10.62 10.26 -1.04
CA ASP A 43 9.82 9.70 -2.12
C ASP A 43 9.05 8.47 -1.62
N THR A 44 7.83 8.70 -1.14
CA THR A 44 7.01 7.71 -0.44
C THR A 44 5.65 7.56 -1.10
N LEU A 45 5.26 6.32 -1.42
CA LEU A 45 3.90 5.91 -1.74
C LEU A 45 3.27 5.24 -0.53
N SER A 46 2.14 5.77 -0.05
CA SER A 46 1.51 5.33 1.19
C SER A 46 0.14 4.71 0.93
N ASN A 47 -0.04 3.45 1.32
CA ASN A 47 -1.27 2.66 1.20
C ASN A 47 -1.99 2.84 -0.15
N PRO A 48 -1.33 2.52 -1.29
CA PRO A 48 -1.91 2.73 -2.62
C PRO A 48 -3.24 1.97 -2.84
N PHE A 49 -3.39 0.80 -2.20
CA PHE A 49 -4.62 -0.01 -2.21
C PHE A 49 -5.57 0.31 -1.04
N GLY A 50 -5.28 1.39 -0.34
CA GLY A 50 -5.89 1.76 0.93
C GLY A 50 -5.41 0.96 2.13
N ILE A 51 -6.09 1.13 3.26
CA ILE A 51 -5.76 0.46 4.52
C ILE A 51 -6.02 -1.04 4.37
N LEU A 52 -4.94 -1.83 4.39
CA LEU A 52 -4.98 -3.28 4.30
C LEU A 52 -4.24 -3.88 5.49
N TYR A 53 -4.88 -4.77 6.24
CA TYR A 53 -4.20 -5.51 7.32
C TYR A 53 -4.21 -7.03 7.08
N ASN A 54 -4.97 -7.50 6.09
CA ASN A 54 -4.94 -8.89 5.69
C ASN A 54 -3.65 -9.18 4.90
N PRO A 55 -2.73 -10.01 5.40
CA PRO A 55 -1.46 -10.28 4.74
C PRO A 55 -1.62 -10.94 3.37
N ILE A 56 -2.67 -11.75 3.16
CA ILE A 56 -2.94 -12.38 1.87
C ILE A 56 -3.29 -11.32 0.81
N SER A 57 -4.19 -10.39 1.14
CA SER A 57 -4.52 -9.28 0.23
C SER A 57 -3.30 -8.42 -0.08
N ILE A 58 -2.46 -8.11 0.91
CA ILE A 58 -1.21 -7.36 0.68
C ILE A 58 -0.31 -8.12 -0.29
N PHE A 59 -0.08 -9.41 -0.06
CA PHE A 59 0.75 -10.25 -0.92
C PHE A 59 0.23 -10.29 -2.36
N GLN A 60 -1.05 -10.60 -2.54
CA GLN A 60 -1.68 -10.67 -3.87
C GLN A 60 -1.59 -9.34 -4.61
N ASN A 61 -1.83 -8.21 -3.93
CA ASN A 61 -1.70 -6.90 -4.55
C ASN A 61 -0.27 -6.61 -5.02
N LEU A 62 0.73 -6.95 -4.23
CA LEU A 62 2.14 -6.79 -4.62
C LEU A 62 2.51 -7.73 -5.78
N GLU A 63 2.07 -8.99 -5.74
CA GLU A 63 2.30 -9.95 -6.82
C GLU A 63 1.63 -9.49 -8.13
N ASN A 64 0.39 -9.04 -8.06
CA ASN A 64 -0.37 -8.53 -9.19
C ASN A 64 0.29 -7.31 -9.84
N CYS A 65 0.96 -6.44 -9.07
CA CYS A 65 1.75 -5.32 -9.62
C CYS A 65 2.95 -5.81 -10.45
N LEU A 66 3.53 -6.96 -10.12
CA LEU A 66 4.71 -7.51 -10.79
C LEU A 66 4.35 -8.32 -12.03
N VAL A 67 3.24 -9.07 -11.97
CA VAL A 67 2.80 -9.99 -13.04
C VAL A 67 1.78 -9.33 -14.00
N GLU A 68 1.30 -8.13 -13.66
CA GLU A 68 0.31 -7.36 -14.45
C GLU A 68 -1.03 -8.09 -14.63
N THR A 69 -1.40 -8.89 -13.64
CA THR A 69 -2.66 -9.64 -13.63
C THR A 69 -3.58 -9.10 -12.55
N LEU A 70 -4.75 -8.60 -12.95
CA LEU A 70 -5.88 -8.40 -12.05
C LEU A 70 -6.97 -9.38 -12.45
N ASP A 71 -7.51 -10.12 -11.48
CA ASP A 71 -8.67 -10.95 -11.73
C ASP A 71 -9.91 -10.07 -11.93
N LYS A 72 -10.31 -9.90 -13.19
CA LYS A 72 -11.47 -9.07 -13.57
C LYS A 72 -12.80 -9.69 -13.15
N GLU A 73 -12.80 -10.96 -12.75
CA GLU A 73 -13.99 -11.69 -12.28
C GLU A 73 -14.27 -11.45 -10.79
N GLU A 74 -13.27 -10.99 -10.02
CA GLU A 74 -13.43 -10.63 -8.60
C GLU A 74 -14.00 -9.22 -8.37
N VAL A 75 -14.32 -8.49 -9.45
CA VAL A 75 -15.05 -7.21 -9.35
C VAL A 75 -16.50 -7.46 -8.98
N LEU A 76 -16.94 -6.83 -7.90
CA LEU A 76 -18.29 -6.93 -7.37
C LEU A 76 -19.06 -5.64 -7.62
N GLU A 77 -20.38 -5.77 -7.65
CA GLU A 77 -21.30 -4.65 -7.75
C GLU A 77 -22.32 -4.70 -6.60
N SER A 78 -22.52 -3.56 -5.94
CA SER A 78 -23.62 -3.37 -5.00
C SER A 78 -24.12 -1.93 -5.06
N ARG A 79 -25.44 -1.74 -5.23
CA ARG A 79 -26.08 -0.41 -5.26
C ARG A 79 -25.41 0.56 -6.26
N ASN A 80 -25.08 0.08 -7.47
CA ASN A 80 -24.38 0.81 -8.53
C ASN A 80 -22.97 1.31 -8.12
N ILE A 81 -22.33 0.59 -7.21
CA ILE A 81 -20.93 0.81 -6.81
C ILE A 81 -20.16 -0.47 -7.12
N PHE A 82 -19.08 -0.32 -7.87
CA PHE A 82 -18.13 -1.37 -8.22
C PHE A 82 -16.91 -1.30 -7.32
N PHE A 83 -16.50 -2.44 -6.76
CA PHE A 83 -15.34 -2.57 -5.88
C PHE A 83 -14.74 -3.99 -5.98
N HIS A 84 -13.61 -4.22 -5.31
CA HIS A 84 -12.90 -5.51 -5.32
C HIS A 84 -12.53 -5.90 -3.88
N TYR A 85 -12.64 -7.19 -3.51
CA TYR A 85 -12.39 -7.64 -2.13
C TYR A 85 -10.93 -7.46 -1.67
N GLN A 86 -9.99 -7.40 -2.61
CA GLN A 86 -8.57 -7.22 -2.30
C GLN A 86 -8.19 -5.78 -1.94
N PHE A 87 -9.08 -4.80 -2.10
CA PHE A 87 -8.82 -3.39 -1.85
C PHE A 87 -9.65 -2.85 -0.67
N HIS A 88 -9.19 -1.75 -0.09
CA HIS A 88 -10.01 -1.00 0.87
C HIS A 88 -11.22 -0.36 0.16
N SER A 89 -12.34 -0.21 0.87
CA SER A 89 -13.61 0.32 0.33
C SER A 89 -13.53 1.73 -0.26
N GLN A 90 -12.47 2.47 0.02
CA GLN A 90 -12.20 3.75 -0.63
C GLN A 90 -11.93 3.62 -2.14
N ILE A 91 -11.48 2.45 -2.59
CA ILE A 91 -11.26 2.14 -4.00
C ILE A 91 -12.55 1.54 -4.56
N HIS A 92 -13.37 2.44 -5.10
CA HIS A 92 -14.59 2.08 -5.78
C HIS A 92 -14.86 3.01 -6.97
N ALA A 93 -15.82 2.63 -7.81
CA ALA A 93 -16.30 3.43 -8.92
C ALA A 93 -17.78 3.17 -9.22
N HIS A 94 -18.39 4.00 -10.05
CA HIS A 94 -19.76 3.81 -10.54
C HIS A 94 -19.85 2.98 -11.83
N SER A 95 -18.71 2.52 -12.36
CA SER A 95 -18.68 1.55 -13.47
C SER A 95 -17.48 0.61 -13.30
N LYS A 96 -17.64 -0.63 -13.80
CA LYS A 96 -16.57 -1.64 -13.81
C LYS A 96 -15.31 -1.11 -14.52
N ASN A 97 -15.47 -0.45 -15.67
CA ASN A 97 -14.33 0.06 -16.45
C ASN A 97 -13.55 1.13 -15.67
N VAL A 98 -14.23 2.08 -15.04
CA VAL A 98 -13.57 3.13 -14.24
C VAL A 98 -12.86 2.53 -13.02
N LEU A 99 -13.41 1.47 -12.41
CA LEU A 99 -12.70 0.76 -11.34
C LEU A 99 -11.41 0.13 -11.87
N LEU A 100 -11.47 -0.57 -12.99
CA LEU A 100 -10.31 -1.25 -13.58
C LEU A 100 -9.22 -0.25 -13.97
N GLU A 101 -9.56 0.88 -14.58
CA GLU A 101 -8.62 1.95 -14.90
C GLU A 101 -7.95 2.53 -13.65
N LYS A 102 -8.71 2.76 -12.57
CA LYS A 102 -8.14 3.20 -11.28
C LYS A 102 -7.15 2.17 -10.72
N VAL A 103 -7.52 0.89 -10.75
CA VAL A 103 -6.68 -0.17 -10.21
C VAL A 103 -5.40 -0.33 -11.03
N GLU A 104 -5.49 -0.26 -12.35
CA GLU A 104 -4.33 -0.32 -13.25
C GLU A 104 -3.38 0.86 -12.99
N ALA A 105 -3.90 2.08 -12.81
CA ALA A 105 -3.09 3.24 -12.44
C ALA A 105 -2.37 3.04 -11.10
N ILE A 106 -3.06 2.52 -10.08
CA ILE A 106 -2.49 2.23 -8.76
C ILE A 106 -1.41 1.15 -8.86
N GLN A 107 -1.64 0.09 -9.63
CA GLN A 107 -0.67 -0.99 -9.83
C GLN A 107 0.60 -0.50 -10.52
N ASN A 108 0.46 0.31 -11.58
CA ASN A 108 1.59 0.90 -12.29
C ASN A 108 2.42 1.82 -11.38
N GLU A 109 1.77 2.71 -10.61
CA GLU A 109 2.49 3.57 -9.66
C GLU A 109 3.22 2.75 -8.59
N THR A 110 2.60 1.68 -8.10
CA THR A 110 3.20 0.80 -7.08
C THR A 110 4.40 0.03 -7.65
N LYS A 111 4.34 -0.42 -8.90
CA LYS A 111 5.43 -1.13 -9.59
C LYS A 111 6.69 -0.27 -9.78
N GLU A 112 6.53 1.04 -9.88
CA GLU A 112 7.64 1.98 -10.04
C GLU A 112 8.39 2.30 -8.73
N ARG A 113 7.98 1.71 -7.60
CA ARG A 113 8.61 1.88 -6.27
C ARG A 113 9.68 0.84 -6.04
#